data_AF-A0A4R6BU07-F1
#
_entry.id   AF-A0A4R6BU07-F1
#
_cell.length_a   1.000
_cell.length_b   1.000
_cell.length_c   1.000
_cell.angle_alpha   90.00
_cell.angle_beta   90.00
_cell.angle_gamma   90.00
#
_symmetry.space_group_name_H-M   'P 1'
#
loop_
_entity.id
_entity.type
_entity.pdbx_description
1 polymer ?
#
loop_
_entity_poly.entity_id
_entity_poly.type
_entity_poly.pdbx_seq_one_letter_code
_entity_poly.pdbx_strand_id
1 'polypeptide(L)' 'MRRLEHLFSGKLTAYQIATATGIEIEIISGLEAGSVCLESIDQASYNKLFDLERSLFSSEIEQQHTSNETSA' A
#
# COMPACT_ATOMS: atom_id res chain seq x y z
N MET A 1 -0.48 -9.74 10.25
CA MET A 1 0.27 -9.75 8.96
C MET A 1 0.15 -8.36 8.35
N ARG A 2 1.28 -7.75 8.00
CA ARG A 2 1.32 -6.46 7.28
C ARG A 2 0.82 -6.67 5.85
N ARG A 3 -0.10 -5.82 5.37
CA ARG A 3 -0.70 -5.95 4.04
C ARG A 3 -0.95 -4.56 3.43
N LEU A 4 -0.70 -4.46 2.12
CA LEU A 4 -1.03 -3.31 1.27
C LEU A 4 -1.87 -3.87 0.13
N GLU A 5 -3.18 -3.61 0.15
CA GLU A 5 -4.15 -4.26 -0.75
C GLU A 5 -4.22 -3.61 -2.13
N HIS A 6 -3.95 -2.31 -2.20
CA HIS A 6 -4.18 -1.48 -3.38
C HIS A 6 -2.90 -0.82 -3.89
N LEU A 7 -1.88 -0.68 -3.06
CA LEU A 7 -0.65 0.03 -3.42
C LEU A 7 0.05 -0.59 -4.64
N PHE A 8 0.07 -1.93 -4.73
CA PHE A 8 0.68 -2.68 -5.83
C PHE A 8 -0.33 -3.19 -6.86
N SER A 9 -1.52 -2.57 -6.94
CA SER A 9 -2.58 -2.94 -7.91
C SER A 9 -2.28 -2.56 -9.36
N GLY A 10 -1.10 -2.01 -9.66
CA GLY A 10 -0.69 -1.54 -10.99
C GLY A 10 -1.09 -0.10 -11.31
N LYS A 11 -1.76 0.61 -10.40
CA LYS A 11 -2.09 2.04 -10.56
C LYS A 11 -0.87 2.97 -10.37
N LEU A 12 0.14 2.51 -9.64
CA LEU A 12 1.40 3.21 -9.42
C LEU A 12 2.55 2.33 -9.87
N THR A 13 3.55 2.94 -10.48
CA THR A 13 4.84 2.29 -10.75
C THR A 13 5.70 2.27 -9.49
N ALA A 14 6.61 1.31 -9.38
CA ALA A 14 7.60 1.27 -8.29
C ALA A 14 8.37 2.60 -8.14
N TYR A 15 8.68 3.28 -9.25
CA TYR A 15 9.32 4.59 -9.25
C TYR A 15 8.46 5.67 -8.57
N GLN A 16 7.16 5.72 -8.84
CA GLN A 16 6.24 6.68 -8.22
C GLN A 16 6.12 6.44 -6.71
N ILE A 17 6.01 5.18 -6.30
CA ILE A 17 5.94 4.79 -4.88
C ILE A 17 7.25 5.15 -4.16
N ALA A 18 8.40 4.82 -4.75
CA ALA A 18 9.72 5.16 -4.22
C ALA A 18 9.90 6.68 -4.06
N THR A 19 9.50 7.45 -5.07
CA THR A 19 9.55 8.92 -5.03
C THR A 19 8.66 9.50 -3.92
N ALA A 20 7.46 8.95 -3.73
CA ALA A 20 6.52 9.45 -2.73
C ALA A 20 6.89 9.08 -1.29
N THR A 21 7.53 7.91 -1.09
CA THR A 21 7.86 7.39 0.25
C THR A 21 9.32 7.64 0.66
N GLY A 22 10.20 7.93 -0.31
CA GLY A 22 11.64 7.97 -0.12
C GLY A 22 12.24 6.60 0.20
N ILE A 23 11.55 5.51 -0.16
CA ILE A 23 12.05 4.14 -0.05
C ILE A 23 12.78 3.78 -1.34
N GLU A 24 13.84 2.99 -1.25
CA GLU A 24 14.62 2.56 -2.42
C GLU A 24 13.74 1.79 -3.41
N ILE A 25 13.87 2.13 -4.70
CA ILE A 25 13.08 1.54 -5.77
C ILE A 25 13.27 0.02 -5.87
N GLU A 26 14.44 -0.49 -5.48
CA GLU A 26 14.75 -1.92 -5.45
C GLU A 26 13.90 -2.66 -4.40
N ILE A 27 13.68 -2.04 -3.23
CA ILE A 27 12.81 -2.58 -2.18
C ILE A 27 11.36 -2.60 -2.68
N ILE A 28 10.89 -1.49 -3.28
CA ILE A 28 9.52 -1.40 -3.81
C ILE A 28 9.29 -2.42 -4.93
N SER A 29 10.23 -2.53 -5.87
CA SER A 29 10.15 -3.51 -6.96
C SER A 29 10.19 -4.93 -6.43
N GLY A 30 10.96 -5.18 -5.36
CA GLY A 30 11.00 -6.48 -4.70
C GLY A 30 9.69 -6.83 -3.99
N LEU A 31 9.04 -5.84 -3.35
CA LEU A 31 7.72 -6.01 -2.74
C LEU A 31 6.66 -6.30 -3.80
N GLU A 32 6.67 -5.56 -4.92
CA GLU A 32 5.75 -5.75 -6.04
C GLU A 32 5.93 -7.12 -6.71
N ALA A 33 7.18 -7.56 -6.89
CA ALA A 33 7.51 -8.89 -7.44
C ALA A 33 7.33 -10.04 -6.45
N GLY A 34 7.03 -9.75 -5.17
CA GLY A 34 6.94 -10.74 -4.10
C GLY A 34 8.28 -11.38 -3.70
N SER A 35 9.42 -10.82 -4.13
CA SER A 35 10.76 -11.28 -3.74
C SER A 35 11.21 -10.70 -2.39
N VAL A 36 10.61 -9.59 -1.96
CA VAL A 36 10.76 -9.00 -0.62
C VAL A 36 9.45 -9.15 0.13
N CYS A 37 9.52 -9.47 1.42
CA CYS A 37 8.35 -9.61 2.27
C CYS A 37 8.04 -8.29 3.01
N LEU A 38 6.77 -7.94 3.18
CA LEU A 38 6.37 -6.77 3.98
C LEU A 38 6.77 -6.89 5.47
N GLU A 39 7.02 -8.11 5.94
CA GLU A 39 7.51 -8.35 7.30
C GLU A 39 9.02 -8.10 7.44
N SER A 40 9.78 -8.11 6.33
CA SER A 40 11.23 -7.85 6.36
C SER A 40 11.60 -6.37 6.27
N ILE A 41 10.66 -5.49 5.91
CA ILE A 41 10.90 -4.04 5.91
C ILE A 41 10.73 -3.46 7.31
N ASP A 42 11.43 -2.36 7.60
CA ASP A 42 11.29 -1.68 8.88
C ASP A 42 9.89 -1.04 9.03
N GLN A 43 9.51 -0.78 10.28
CA GLN A 43 8.18 -0.24 10.59
C GLN A 43 7.97 1.17 9.99
N ALA A 44 9.01 1.99 9.88
CA ALA A 44 8.88 3.34 9.35
C ALA A 44 8.62 3.31 7.84
N SER A 45 9.31 2.45 7.09
CA SER A 45 9.06 2.19 5.68
C SER A 45 7.65 1.64 5.46
N TYR A 46 7.21 0.69 6.29
CA TYR A 46 5.84 0.20 6.22
C TYR A 46 4.80 1.30 6.43
N ASN A 47 4.98 2.14 7.46
CA ASN A 47 4.05 3.23 7.74
C ASN A 47 3.95 4.22 6.56
N LYS A 48 5.07 4.55 5.92
CA LYS A 48 5.08 5.41 4.73
C LYS A 48 4.28 4.83 3.57
N LEU A 49 4.43 3.52 3.32
CA LEU A 49 3.69 2.82 2.27
C LEU A 49 2.19 2.77 2.59
N PHE A 50 1.85 2.52 3.85
CA PHE A 50 0.47 2.50 4.32
C PHE A 50 -0.19 3.87 4.26
N ASP A 51 0.52 4.93 4.64
CA ASP A 51 0.04 6.30 4.55
C ASP A 51 -0.15 6.74 3.09
N LEU A 52 0.76 6.34 2.20
CA LEU A 52 0.61 6.55 0.76
C LEU A 52 -0.62 5.83 0.22
N GLU A 53 -0.83 4.56 0.61
CA GLU A 53 -1.99 3.78 0.22
C GLU A 53 -3.28 4.45 0.70
N ARG A 54 -3.36 4.86 1.97
CA ARG A 54 -4.52 5.59 2.51
C ARG A 54 -4.74 6.92 1.81
N SER A 55 -3.69 7.65 1.47
CA SER A 55 -3.81 8.95 0.82
C SER A 55 -4.38 8.85 -0.60
N LEU A 56 -4.04 7.78 -1.33
CA LEU A 56 -4.41 7.62 -2.74
C LEU A 56 -5.67 6.76 -2.95
N PHE A 57 -5.93 5.82 -2.03
CA PHE A 57 -7.00 4.83 -2.12
C PHE A 57 -8.03 4.99 -1.00
N SER A 58 -8.07 6.14 -0.32
CA SER A 58 -9.05 6.45 0.74
C SER A 58 -10.49 6.13 0.33
N SER A 59 -10.89 6.47 -0.90
CA SER A 59 -12.24 6.17 -1.41
C SER A 59 -12.50 4.67 -1.65
N GLU A 60 -11.48 3.86 -1.92
CA GLU A 60 -11.58 2.40 -2.07
C GLU A 60 -11.55 1.69 -0.71
N ILE A 61 -10.85 2.27 0.26
CA ILE A 61 -10.79 1.80 1.66
C ILE A 61 -12.11 2.12 2.40
N GLU A 62 -12.72 3.28 2.15
CA GLU A 62 -14.00 3.67 2.77
C GLU A 62 -15.21 2.88 2.21
N GLN A 63 -15.16 2.42 0.95
CA GLN A 63 -16.24 1.62 0.37
C GLN A 63 -16.35 0.21 0.95
N GLN A 64 -15.30 -0.32 1.58
CA GLN A 64 -15.39 -1.57 2.34
C GLN A 64 -16.13 -1.40 3.68
N HIS A 65 -16.38 -0.17 4.15
CA HIS A 65 -17.04 0.12 5.42
C HIS A 65 -18.50 0.55 5.32
N THR A 66 -19.05 0.81 4.12
CA THR A 66 -20.43 1.33 3.97
C THR A 66 -21.46 0.31 3.47
N SER A 67 -21.08 -0.96 3.26
CA SER A 67 -22.03 -1.98 2.77
C SER A 67 -22.78 -2.76 3.85
N ASN A 68 -22.56 -2.48 5.14
CA ASN A 68 -23.39 -3.02 6.21
C ASN A 68 -24.20 -1.88 6.85
N GLU A 69 -25.50 -2.13 7.06
CA GLU A 69 -26.50 -1.24 7.66
C GLU A 69 -27.31 -0.35 6.69
N THR A 70 -27.88 -0.97 5.65
CA THR A 70 -29.25 -0.62 5.23
C THR A 70 -30.10 -1.89 5.19
N SER A 71 -30.60 -2.29 6.36
CA SER A 71 -31.66 -3.29 6.61
C SER A 71 -31.95 -3.21 8.11
N ALA A 72 -33.14 -2.93 8.64
CA ALA A 72 -34.48 -2.70 8.13
C ALA A 72 -35.25 -1.89 9.19
#